data_AF-A0A924T5G5-F1
#
_entry.id   AF-A0A924T5G5-F1
#
_cell.length_a   1.000
_cell.length_b   1.000
_cell.length_c   1.000
_cell.angle_alpha   90.00
_cell.angle_beta   90.00
_cell.angle_gamma   90.00
#
_symmetry.space_group_name_H-M   'P 1'
#
loop_
_entity.id
_entity.type
_entity.pdbx_description
1 polymer ?
#
loop_
_entity_poly.entity_id
_entity_poly.type
_entity_poly.pdbx_seq_one_letter_code
_entity_poly.pdbx_strand_id
1 'polypeptide(L)'
;MYTSTSGRSLAALCAIARFHQVAADPASLAHQLGLSPSVRPTTDDVLRAAGLLGLRAKTVRTSVDRLALTPLPALALMRPDTSDAGGPPWLAVLAQCDGKRVLLSEPGVAANDGDMHAAAARTVGPTIEPIEVFAAQWTGELILIASQASLAGQQARFDFSWFVPALVKYRRLLGEVLLISFVLQIFGMVSPLFFQVVMDKVLVHKGMTTLDVLVIGLLAVVIFESVLTTLRAYVFSHTTSRIDVELGARLFRHLVQLPLAYFQARRVGDSVARVRELENIRSFLTGNALTVVLDVLFSAVFIALMLFYSVPLTLIVLVSLPLYFGLSLAVVPILRQRLDIKFARGAENQAMLVETVTGIQTVKATALEPAFGKRWDNQLAAYVSASFKTQNLASVAHEGVHLIGKLVNAATLWYGAHLV
;
A
#
# COMPACT_ATOMS: atom_id res chain seq x y z
N MET A 1 11.20 -48.05 1.12
CA MET A 1 10.49 -48.63 2.29
C MET A 1 10.27 -47.52 3.33
N TYR A 2 9.27 -46.66 3.12
CA TYR A 2 8.89 -45.54 4.00
C TYR A 2 7.40 -45.64 4.29
N THR A 3 6.99 -46.61 5.11
CA THR A 3 5.59 -46.75 5.50
C THR A 3 5.37 -46.14 6.89
N SER A 4 4.53 -45.11 6.86
CA SER A 4 3.50 -44.80 7.85
C SER A 4 3.94 -44.16 9.17
N THR A 5 3.25 -43.09 9.55
CA THR A 5 3.25 -42.34 10.83
C THR A 5 4.38 -41.38 11.19
N SER A 6 5.68 -41.66 11.03
CA SER A 6 6.76 -40.74 11.49
C SER A 6 6.75 -39.36 10.79
N GLY A 7 6.36 -39.31 9.52
CA GLY A 7 6.30 -38.07 8.74
C GLY A 7 5.05 -37.22 8.97
N ARG A 8 4.01 -37.74 9.64
CA ARG A 8 2.71 -37.05 9.76
C ARG A 8 2.77 -35.83 10.67
N SER A 9 3.46 -35.94 11.81
CA SER A 9 3.60 -34.83 12.78
C SER A 9 4.46 -33.68 12.26
N LEU A 10 5.56 -33.97 11.58
CA LEU A 10 6.39 -32.96 10.93
C LEU A 10 5.67 -32.32 9.73
N ALA A 11 4.89 -33.08 8.97
CA ALA A 11 4.05 -32.52 7.91
C ALA A 11 2.95 -31.58 8.47
N ALA A 12 2.36 -31.89 9.63
CA ALA A 12 1.42 -31.01 10.32
C ALA A 12 2.09 -29.68 10.73
N LEU A 13 3.31 -29.76 11.28
CA LEU A 13 4.09 -28.57 11.63
C LEU A 13 4.44 -27.74 10.40
N CYS A 14 4.84 -28.38 9.29
CA CYS A 14 5.12 -27.70 8.03
C CYS A 14 3.89 -27.01 7.44
N ALA A 15 2.70 -27.59 7.60
CA ALA A 15 1.45 -26.96 7.17
C ALA A 15 1.16 -25.67 7.95
N ILE A 16 1.38 -25.66 9.27
CA ILE A 16 1.23 -24.44 10.09
C ILE A 16 2.37 -23.45 9.85
N ALA A 17 3.60 -23.91 9.62
CA ALA A 17 4.70 -23.05 9.24
C ALA A 17 4.39 -22.29 7.94
N ARG A 18 3.82 -22.98 6.94
CA ARG A 18 3.33 -22.36 5.69
C ARG A 18 2.23 -21.33 5.94
N PHE A 19 1.31 -21.60 6.87
CA PHE A 19 0.30 -20.61 7.30
C PHE A 19 0.95 -19.33 7.87
N HIS A 20 2.04 -19.47 8.64
CA HIS A 20 2.84 -18.36 9.13
C HIS A 20 3.86 -17.78 8.11
N GLN A 21 3.74 -18.15 6.82
CA GLN A 21 4.66 -17.78 5.73
C GLN A 21 6.12 -18.19 5.96
N VAL A 22 6.35 -19.22 6.78
CA VAL A 22 7.67 -19.85 6.96
C VAL A 22 7.74 -21.10 6.11
N ALA A 23 8.66 -21.11 5.14
CA ALA A 23 8.88 -22.28 4.29
C ALA A 23 9.55 -23.39 5.11
N ALA A 24 8.93 -24.56 5.16
CA ALA A 24 9.43 -25.73 5.89
C ALA A 24 9.20 -27.00 5.07
N ASP A 25 10.17 -27.90 5.13
CA ASP A 25 10.15 -29.21 4.46
C ASP A 25 10.31 -30.33 5.51
N PRO A 26 9.40 -31.33 5.56
CA PRO A 26 9.45 -32.39 6.57
C PRO A 26 10.71 -33.26 6.50
N ALA A 27 11.28 -33.49 5.30
CA ALA A 27 12.50 -34.30 5.16
C ALA A 27 13.74 -33.56 5.69
N SER A 28 13.86 -32.27 5.38
CA SER A 28 14.91 -31.40 5.92
C SER A 28 14.85 -31.30 7.45
N LEU A 29 13.65 -31.18 8.03
CA LEU A 29 13.48 -31.14 9.50
C LEU A 29 13.84 -32.47 10.18
N ALA A 30 13.47 -33.61 9.59
CA ALA A 30 13.83 -34.92 10.12
C ALA A 30 15.36 -35.12 10.16
N HIS A 31 16.06 -34.66 9.11
CA HIS A 31 17.52 -34.71 9.03
C HIS A 31 18.20 -33.80 10.07
N GLN A 32 17.71 -32.56 10.25
CA GLN A 32 18.26 -31.61 11.22
C GLN A 32 18.07 -32.04 12.67
N LEU A 33 17.01 -32.79 12.97
CA LEU A 33 16.73 -33.35 14.30
C LEU A 33 17.48 -34.66 14.57
N GLY A 34 18.23 -35.18 13.59
CA GLY A 34 18.95 -36.45 13.71
C GLY A 34 18.01 -37.66 13.85
N LEU A 35 16.76 -37.56 13.38
CA LEU A 35 15.77 -38.61 13.51
C LEU A 35 16.00 -39.69 12.45
N SER A 36 16.22 -40.93 12.89
CA SER A 36 16.30 -42.08 11.99
C SER A 36 14.90 -42.40 11.41
N PRO A 37 14.77 -42.92 10.18
CA PRO A 37 13.46 -43.21 9.54
C PRO A 37 12.51 -44.10 10.37
N SER A 38 13.07 -44.87 11.31
CA SER A 38 12.38 -45.78 12.22
C SER A 38 11.91 -45.12 13.54
N VAL A 39 12.39 -43.93 13.88
CA VAL A 39 12.06 -43.24 15.15
C VAL A 39 10.97 -42.19 14.90
N ARG A 40 9.83 -42.34 15.58
CA ARG A 40 8.72 -41.38 15.50
C ARG A 40 9.03 -40.16 16.38
N PRO A 41 8.87 -38.93 15.87
CA PRO A 41 9.15 -37.70 16.63
C PRO A 41 8.16 -37.54 17.80
N THR A 42 8.69 -37.23 18.97
CA THR A 42 7.91 -36.92 20.18
C THR A 42 7.40 -35.48 20.15
N THR A 43 6.47 -35.13 21.05
CA THR A 43 5.95 -33.76 21.20
C THR A 43 7.09 -32.75 21.43
N ASP A 44 8.13 -33.13 22.17
CA ASP A 44 9.32 -32.29 22.41
C ASP A 44 10.17 -32.09 21.16
N ASP A 45 10.19 -33.07 20.24
CA ASP A 45 10.89 -32.94 18.96
C ASP A 45 10.15 -31.99 18.01
N VAL A 46 8.81 -31.95 18.08
CA VAL A 46 7.99 -30.99 17.34
C VAL A 46 8.16 -29.56 17.88
N LEU A 47 8.25 -29.40 19.20
CA LEU A 47 8.57 -28.10 19.82
C LEU A 47 9.98 -27.63 19.42
N ARG A 48 10.97 -28.53 19.40
CA ARG A 48 12.33 -28.23 18.92
C ARG A 48 12.35 -27.88 17.44
N ALA A 49 11.61 -28.62 16.60
CA ALA A 49 11.47 -28.35 15.18
C ALA A 49 10.85 -26.95 14.92
N ALA A 50 9.83 -26.57 15.71
CA ALA A 50 9.24 -25.24 15.64
C ALA A 50 10.26 -24.15 16.02
N GLY A 51 11.07 -24.39 17.05
CA GLY A 51 12.17 -23.49 17.44
C GLY A 51 13.22 -23.31 16.33
N LEU A 52 13.61 -24.38 15.63
CA LEU A 52 14.53 -24.32 14.49
C LEU A 52 13.97 -23.49 13.32
N LEU A 53 12.66 -23.49 13.15
CA LEU A 53 11.95 -22.66 12.15
C LEU A 53 11.73 -21.21 12.60
N GLY A 54 12.21 -20.81 13.78
CA GLY A 54 11.99 -19.47 14.35
C GLY A 54 10.55 -19.23 14.85
N LEU A 55 9.78 -20.30 15.03
CA LEU A 55 8.42 -20.26 15.56
C LEU A 55 8.44 -20.48 17.08
N ARG A 56 7.68 -19.69 17.83
CA ARG A 56 7.43 -19.93 19.25
C ARG A 56 6.29 -20.93 19.39
N ALA A 57 6.60 -22.15 19.82
CA ALA A 57 5.61 -23.17 20.10
C ALA A 57 5.49 -23.41 21.62
N LYS A 58 4.26 -23.57 22.12
CA LYS A 58 3.99 -23.93 23.52
C LYS A 58 2.84 -24.91 23.62
N THR A 59 3.02 -25.96 24.41
CA THR A 59 1.96 -26.93 24.72
C THR A 59 1.03 -26.36 25.79
N VAL A 60 -0.28 -26.43 25.56
CA VAL A 60 -1.34 -25.96 26.45
C VAL A 60 -2.42 -27.03 26.55
N ARG A 61 -2.83 -27.34 27.79
CA ARG A 61 -4.01 -28.18 28.06
C ARG A 61 -5.26 -27.31 28.05
N THR A 62 -6.24 -27.69 27.24
CA THR A 62 -7.45 -26.90 27.03
C THR A 62 -8.68 -27.80 27.16
N SER A 63 -9.84 -27.24 27.52
CA SER A 63 -11.13 -27.94 27.52
C SER A 63 -11.93 -27.60 26.26
N VAL A 64 -12.91 -28.45 25.93
CA VAL A 64 -13.77 -28.32 24.74
C VAL A 64 -14.49 -26.96 24.70
N ASP A 65 -14.92 -26.45 25.85
CA ASP A 65 -15.59 -25.14 25.96
C ASP A 65 -14.66 -23.94 25.71
N ARG A 66 -13.34 -24.12 25.86
CA ARG A 66 -12.33 -23.08 25.67
C ARG A 66 -11.68 -23.09 24.28
N LEU A 67 -11.97 -24.08 23.44
CA LEU A 67 -11.44 -24.19 22.08
C LEU A 67 -11.82 -23.00 21.18
N ALA A 68 -13.02 -22.44 21.37
CA ALA A 68 -13.47 -21.26 20.62
C ALA A 68 -12.72 -19.97 21.01
N LEU A 69 -12.09 -19.95 22.20
CA LEU A 69 -11.38 -18.80 22.74
C LEU A 69 -9.85 -18.90 22.59
N THR A 70 -9.34 -20.03 22.10
CA THR A 70 -7.91 -20.24 21.86
C THR A 70 -7.45 -19.68 20.51
N PRO A 71 -6.20 -19.19 20.40
CA PRO A 71 -5.67 -18.73 19.13
C PRO A 71 -5.43 -19.92 18.19
N LEU A 72 -6.17 -19.93 17.07
CA LEU A 72 -6.06 -20.88 15.98
C LEU A 72 -5.33 -20.22 14.80
N PRO A 73 -4.57 -20.94 13.95
CA PRO A 73 -4.43 -22.40 13.90
C PRO A 73 -3.46 -22.98 14.94
N ALA A 74 -3.76 -24.19 15.42
CA ALA A 74 -2.96 -24.91 16.42
C ALA A 74 -2.77 -26.38 16.00
N LEU A 75 -1.78 -27.08 16.58
CA LEU A 75 -1.69 -28.55 16.44
C LEU A 75 -2.47 -29.20 17.58
N ALA A 76 -3.40 -30.08 17.25
CA ALA A 76 -4.14 -30.88 18.23
C ALA A 76 -3.55 -32.28 18.33
N LEU A 77 -3.36 -32.75 19.57
CA LEU A 77 -2.85 -34.09 19.85
C LEU A 77 -4.02 -35.07 20.00
N MET A 78 -4.13 -35.99 19.05
CA MET A 78 -5.22 -36.97 18.93
C MET A 78 -4.86 -38.31 19.55
N ARG A 79 -5.85 -38.99 20.12
CA ARG A 79 -5.76 -40.35 20.65
C ARG A 79 -5.52 -41.34 19.52
N PRO A 80 -4.86 -42.48 19.81
CA PRO A 80 -4.71 -43.56 18.84
C PRO A 80 -6.06 -44.08 18.36
N ASP A 81 -6.12 -44.46 17.10
CA ASP A 81 -7.31 -45.02 16.47
C ASP A 81 -7.66 -46.38 17.10
N THR A 82 -8.95 -46.62 17.29
CA THR A 82 -9.53 -47.81 17.97
C THR A 82 -9.20 -49.16 17.33
N SER A 83 -8.56 -49.16 16.15
CA SER A 83 -8.07 -50.37 15.46
C SER A 83 -6.71 -50.88 15.96
N ASP A 84 -5.94 -50.09 16.71
CA ASP A 84 -4.65 -50.46 17.31
C ASP A 84 -4.64 -50.06 18.80
N ALA A 85 -5.10 -50.97 19.68
CA ALA A 85 -5.06 -50.80 21.14
C ALA A 85 -3.62 -50.85 21.68
N GLY A 86 -2.89 -49.75 21.46
CA GLY A 86 -1.46 -49.58 21.81
C GLY A 86 -0.71 -48.52 20.99
N GLY A 87 -1.35 -47.86 20.02
CA GLY A 87 -0.70 -46.84 19.20
C GLY A 87 -0.35 -45.55 19.96
N PRO A 88 0.75 -44.84 19.63
CA PRO A 88 1.02 -43.50 20.17
C PRO A 88 0.08 -42.45 19.57
N PRO A 89 -0.16 -41.32 20.27
CA PRO A 89 -1.00 -40.23 19.79
C PRO A 89 -0.43 -39.58 18.52
N TRP A 90 -1.31 -39.02 17.67
CA TRP A 90 -0.94 -38.38 16.41
C TRP A 90 -1.32 -36.89 16.39
N LEU A 91 -0.71 -36.09 15.51
CA LEU A 91 -0.89 -34.64 15.46
C LEU A 91 -1.70 -34.23 14.22
N ALA A 92 -2.75 -33.45 14.44
CA ALA A 92 -3.61 -32.89 13.40
C ALA A 92 -3.58 -31.36 13.42
N VAL A 93 -3.80 -30.72 12.27
CA VAL A 93 -3.90 -29.26 12.20
C VAL A 93 -5.34 -28.85 12.48
N LEU A 94 -5.51 -28.12 13.59
CA LEU A 94 -6.77 -27.49 13.96
C LEU A 94 -6.78 -26.07 13.39
N ALA A 95 -7.51 -25.86 12.30
CA ALA A 95 -7.51 -24.58 11.59
C ALA A 95 -8.60 -23.61 12.10
N GLN A 96 -9.80 -24.10 12.43
CA GLN A 96 -10.90 -23.26 12.91
C GLN A 96 -11.87 -24.06 13.80
N CYS A 97 -12.44 -23.40 14.81
CA CYS A 97 -13.49 -23.95 15.67
C CYS A 97 -14.60 -22.91 15.86
N ASP A 98 -15.83 -23.27 15.51
CA ASP A 98 -17.01 -22.38 15.56
C ASP A 98 -17.97 -22.75 16.71
N GLY A 99 -17.44 -23.36 17.78
CA GLY A 99 -18.19 -23.81 18.96
C GLY A 99 -19.09 -25.04 18.74
N LYS A 100 -19.52 -25.31 17.50
CA LYS A 100 -20.32 -26.51 17.12
C LYS A 100 -19.57 -27.46 16.18
N ARG A 101 -18.65 -26.93 15.38
CA ARG A 101 -17.91 -27.68 14.35
C ARG A 101 -16.44 -27.29 14.38
N VAL A 102 -15.60 -28.25 14.04
CA VAL A 102 -14.15 -28.14 13.99
C VAL A 102 -13.67 -28.43 12.58
N LEU A 103 -12.80 -27.58 12.04
CA LEU A 103 -12.12 -27.81 10.77
C LEU A 103 -10.76 -28.44 11.05
N LEU A 104 -10.66 -29.74 10.76
CA LEU A 104 -9.46 -30.54 10.90
C LEU A 104 -8.81 -30.73 9.54
N SER A 105 -7.50 -30.54 9.46
CA SER A 105 -6.71 -30.96 8.31
C SER A 105 -5.73 -32.04 8.73
N GLU A 106 -5.90 -33.23 8.16
CA GLU A 106 -4.91 -34.28 8.24
C GLU A 106 -3.81 -34.00 7.20
N PRO A 107 -2.53 -33.98 7.60
CA PRO A 107 -1.46 -33.85 6.63
C PRO A 107 -1.34 -35.15 5.82
N GLY A 108 -1.75 -35.09 4.55
CA GLY A 108 -1.53 -36.18 3.60
C GLY A 108 -0.04 -36.47 3.44
N VAL A 109 0.33 -37.74 3.49
CA VAL A 109 1.69 -38.19 3.16
C VAL A 109 1.80 -38.21 1.63
N ALA A 110 2.70 -37.40 1.05
CA ALA A 110 3.01 -37.49 -0.37
C ALA A 110 3.71 -38.84 -0.63
N ALA A 111 3.11 -39.71 -1.44
CA ALA A 111 3.74 -40.93 -1.91
C ALA A 111 4.83 -40.59 -2.94
N ASN A 112 6.04 -41.13 -2.77
CA ASN A 112 7.10 -41.01 -3.78
C ASN A 112 6.93 -42.05 -4.89
N ASP A 113 7.39 -41.65 -6.08
CA ASP A 113 7.37 -42.32 -7.39
C ASP A 113 7.54 -43.84 -7.39
N GLY A 114 6.65 -44.54 -8.12
CA GLY A 114 6.82 -45.95 -8.47
C GLY A 114 5.57 -46.64 -9.06
N ASP A 115 4.42 -46.54 -8.39
CA ASP A 115 3.25 -47.36 -8.74
C ASP A 115 2.00 -46.51 -9.05
N MET A 116 1.78 -46.24 -10.33
CA MET A 116 0.66 -45.43 -10.86
C MET A 116 -0.74 -46.05 -10.60
N HIS A 117 -0.84 -47.28 -10.09
CA HIS A 117 -2.13 -47.97 -9.93
C HIS A 117 -2.62 -48.17 -8.48
N ALA A 118 -1.93 -47.61 -7.46
CA ALA A 118 -2.37 -47.66 -6.06
C ALA A 118 -2.50 -46.28 -5.38
N ALA A 119 -2.39 -45.18 -6.13
CA ALA A 119 -2.43 -43.80 -5.61
C ALA A 119 -3.85 -43.22 -5.38
N ALA A 120 -4.86 -44.07 -5.19
CA ALA A 120 -6.23 -43.64 -4.87
C ALA A 120 -6.51 -43.57 -3.35
N ALA A 121 -5.51 -43.77 -2.49
CA ALA A 121 -5.73 -43.88 -1.04
C ALA A 121 -5.24 -42.64 -0.26
N ARG A 122 -6.19 -41.73 0.01
CA ARG A 122 -6.26 -40.75 1.11
C ARG A 122 -5.35 -39.50 1.04
N THR A 123 -5.60 -38.64 0.06
CA THR A 123 -5.45 -37.18 0.24
C THR A 123 -6.68 -36.68 1.01
N VAL A 124 -6.65 -36.71 2.35
CA VAL A 124 -7.78 -36.24 3.16
C VAL A 124 -7.79 -34.70 3.12
N GLY A 125 -8.76 -34.13 2.40
CA GLY A 125 -9.00 -32.69 2.40
C GLY A 125 -9.41 -32.17 3.79
N PRO A 126 -9.52 -30.84 3.98
CA PRO A 126 -10.01 -30.28 5.23
C PRO A 126 -11.40 -30.86 5.53
N THR A 127 -11.50 -31.61 6.62
CA THR A 127 -12.73 -32.29 7.03
C THR A 127 -13.38 -31.49 8.15
N ILE A 128 -14.68 -31.24 8.01
CA ILE A 128 -15.47 -30.51 9.01
C ILE A 128 -16.19 -31.54 9.86
N GLU A 129 -15.81 -31.64 11.12
CA GLU A 129 -16.40 -32.59 12.06
C GLU A 129 -17.17 -31.90 13.20
N PRO A 130 -18.23 -32.51 13.74
CA PRO A 130 -18.90 -32.04 14.95
C PRO A 130 -17.94 -32.07 16.14
N ILE A 131 -18.04 -31.08 17.03
CA ILE A 131 -17.16 -30.95 18.20
C ILE A 131 -17.21 -32.17 19.15
N GLU A 132 -18.34 -32.89 19.18
CA GLU A 132 -18.52 -34.12 19.98
C GLU A 132 -17.66 -35.27 19.47
N VAL A 133 -17.54 -35.41 18.15
CA VAL A 133 -16.69 -36.44 17.50
C VAL A 133 -15.21 -36.11 17.75
N PHE A 134 -14.85 -34.83 17.63
CA PHE A 134 -13.52 -34.33 17.94
C PHE A 134 -13.15 -34.53 19.42
N ALA A 135 -14.06 -34.25 20.35
CA ALA A 135 -13.82 -34.40 21.79
C ALA A 135 -13.55 -35.86 22.20
N ALA A 136 -14.16 -36.83 21.51
CA ALA A 136 -13.92 -38.24 21.74
C ALA A 136 -12.51 -38.68 21.30
N GLN A 137 -11.98 -38.06 20.23
CA GLN A 137 -10.68 -38.39 19.64
C GLN A 137 -9.53 -37.53 20.19
N TRP A 138 -9.83 -36.39 20.82
CA TRP A 138 -8.82 -35.47 21.33
C TRP A 138 -8.32 -35.83 22.74
N THR A 139 -7.02 -35.63 22.98
CA THR A 139 -6.38 -35.89 24.29
C THR A 139 -6.50 -34.73 25.28
N GLY A 140 -6.91 -33.54 24.82
CA GLY A 140 -6.94 -32.32 25.64
C GLY A 140 -5.70 -31.43 25.53
N GLU A 141 -4.68 -31.84 24.77
CA GLU A 141 -3.45 -31.07 24.54
C GLU A 141 -3.44 -30.39 23.16
N LEU A 142 -3.05 -29.11 23.15
CA LEU A 142 -2.85 -28.29 21.96
C LEU A 142 -1.44 -27.71 21.96
N ILE A 143 -0.78 -27.67 20.82
CA ILE A 143 0.47 -26.94 20.62
C ILE A 143 0.12 -25.65 19.88
N LEU A 144 0.21 -24.53 20.60
CA LEU A 144 0.01 -23.20 20.03
C LEU A 144 1.31 -22.73 19.41
N ILE A 145 1.24 -22.23 18.18
CA ILE A 145 2.39 -21.78 17.40
C ILE A 145 2.20 -20.30 17.07
N ALA A 146 3.24 -19.50 17.31
CA ALA A 146 3.26 -18.08 16.99
C ALA A 146 4.57 -17.71 16.25
N SER A 147 4.45 -16.91 15.19
CA SER A 147 5.60 -16.37 14.46
C SER A 147 5.82 -14.89 14.80
N GLN A 148 7.04 -14.52 15.22
CA GLN A 148 7.41 -13.11 15.44
C GLN A 148 7.32 -12.29 14.14
N ALA A 149 7.65 -12.89 12.99
CA ALA A 149 7.59 -12.23 11.68
C ALA A 149 6.15 -11.95 11.22
N SER A 150 5.21 -12.84 11.56
CA SER A 150 3.78 -12.65 11.26
C SER A 150 3.15 -11.55 12.13
N LEU A 151 3.53 -11.47 13.41
CA LEU A 151 3.14 -10.36 14.30
C LEU A 151 3.74 -9.01 13.85
N ALA A 152 5.00 -9.00 13.42
CA ALA A 152 5.65 -7.79 12.90
C ALA A 152 5.02 -7.29 11.58
N GLY A 153 4.59 -8.20 10.70
CA GLY A 153 3.94 -7.87 9.43
C GLY A 153 2.54 -7.28 9.57
N GLN A 154 1.77 -7.68 10.60
CA GLN A 154 0.44 -7.11 10.88
C GLN A 154 0.52 -5.79 11.66
N GLN A 155 1.64 -5.52 12.35
CA GLN A 155 1.86 -4.30 13.14
C GLN A 155 2.76 -3.25 12.47
N ALA A 156 3.26 -3.48 11.25
CA ALA A 156 4.05 -2.51 10.51
C ALA A 156 3.19 -1.28 10.16
N ARG A 157 3.14 -0.32 11.09
CA ARG A 157 2.61 1.02 10.87
C ARG A 157 3.41 1.69 9.74
N PHE A 158 2.73 2.50 8.93
CA PHE A 158 3.38 3.38 7.96
C PHE A 158 4.30 4.36 8.72
N ASP A 159 5.59 4.06 8.81
CA ASP A 159 6.58 4.91 9.46
C ASP A 159 7.28 5.80 8.43
N PHE A 160 7.08 7.12 8.51
CA PHE A 160 7.82 8.14 7.73
C PHE A 160 9.20 8.46 8.33
N SER A 161 9.51 7.89 9.50
CA SER A 161 10.75 8.16 10.25
C SER A 161 12.01 7.88 9.45
N TRP A 162 12.01 6.88 8.56
CA TRP A 162 13.19 6.56 7.73
C TRP A 162 13.52 7.64 6.68
N PHE A 163 12.56 8.52 6.35
CA PHE A 163 12.71 9.59 5.37
C PHE A 163 13.24 10.90 5.98
N VAL A 164 12.97 11.14 7.27
CA VAL A 164 13.40 12.33 8.00
C VAL A 164 14.91 12.57 7.95
N PRO A 165 15.79 11.55 8.14
CA PRO A 165 17.24 11.75 8.05
C PRO A 165 17.71 12.25 6.68
N ALA A 166 17.04 11.83 5.61
CA ALA A 166 17.36 12.29 4.26
C ALA A 166 16.96 13.76 4.07
N LEU A 167 15.79 14.19 4.57
CA LEU A 167 15.41 15.62 4.53
C LEU A 167 16.37 16.50 5.33
N VAL A 168 16.70 16.08 6.55
CA VAL A 168 17.56 16.85 7.46
C VAL A 168 18.95 17.04 6.87
N LYS A 169 19.48 16.04 6.15
CA LYS A 169 20.76 16.14 5.45
C LYS A 169 20.79 17.28 4.42
N TYR A 170 19.67 17.52 3.73
CA TYR A 170 19.55 18.57 2.69
C TYR A 170 18.88 19.86 3.18
N ARG A 171 18.74 20.07 4.49
CA ARG A 171 18.07 21.24 5.08
C ARG A 171 18.60 22.61 4.62
N ARG A 172 19.88 22.72 4.24
CA ARG A 172 20.45 23.98 3.74
C ARG A 172 19.88 24.35 2.38
N LEU A 173 19.83 23.41 1.44
CA LEU A 173 19.22 23.61 0.12
C LEU A 173 17.72 23.85 0.23
N LEU A 174 17.04 23.15 1.15
CA LEU A 174 15.63 23.41 1.43
C LEU A 174 15.39 24.80 2.02
N GLY A 175 16.31 25.27 2.87
CA GLY A 175 16.32 26.64 3.38
C GLY A 175 16.54 27.70 2.29
N GLU A 176 17.40 27.43 1.31
CA GLU A 176 17.58 28.30 0.13
C GLU A 176 16.29 28.38 -0.70
N VAL A 177 15.63 27.24 -0.96
CA VAL A 177 14.34 27.23 -1.65
C VAL A 177 13.28 28.00 -0.86
N LEU A 178 13.24 27.84 0.47
CA LEU A 178 12.34 28.60 1.35
C LEU A 178 12.59 30.11 1.23
N LEU A 179 13.86 30.54 1.23
CA LEU A 179 14.22 31.94 1.09
C LEU A 179 13.81 32.50 -0.29
N ILE A 180 14.10 31.77 -1.38
CA ILE A 180 13.68 32.19 -2.73
C ILE A 180 12.14 32.26 -2.81
N SER A 181 11.44 31.27 -2.24
CA SER A 181 9.97 31.25 -2.20
C SER A 181 9.42 32.45 -1.42
N PHE A 182 10.07 32.82 -0.32
CA PHE A 182 9.71 34.00 0.47
C PHE A 182 9.87 35.30 -0.32
N VAL A 183 11.00 35.46 -1.00
CA VAL A 183 11.25 36.63 -1.87
C VAL A 183 10.22 36.69 -2.99
N LEU A 184 9.98 35.56 -3.68
CA LEU A 184 8.95 35.46 -4.71
C LEU A 184 7.57 35.83 -4.18
N GLN A 185 7.24 35.45 -2.94
CA GLN A 185 5.94 35.77 -2.39
C GLN A 185 5.74 37.27 -2.16
N ILE A 186 6.79 37.96 -1.71
CA ILE A 186 6.81 39.43 -1.59
C ILE A 186 6.66 40.08 -2.98
N PHE A 187 7.38 39.58 -3.99
CA PHE A 187 7.23 40.08 -5.36
C PHE A 187 5.83 39.82 -5.93
N GLY A 188 5.20 38.69 -5.59
CA GLY A 188 3.82 38.41 -5.99
C GLY A 188 2.80 39.41 -5.43
N MET A 189 3.11 40.08 -4.31
CA MET A 189 2.29 41.17 -3.76
C MET A 189 2.48 42.51 -4.49
N VAL A 190 3.50 42.64 -5.31
CA VAL A 190 3.76 43.86 -6.09
C VAL A 190 2.64 44.09 -7.10
N SER A 191 2.12 43.04 -7.75
CA SER A 191 1.05 43.17 -8.74
C SER A 191 -0.23 43.82 -8.17
N PRO A 192 -0.81 43.35 -7.04
CA PRO A 192 -1.93 44.04 -6.36
C PRO A 192 -1.63 45.50 -5.97
N LEU A 193 -0.43 45.79 -5.45
CA LEU A 193 -0.01 47.14 -5.09
C LEU A 193 0.07 48.07 -6.31
N PHE A 194 0.58 47.57 -7.43
CA PHE A 194 0.61 48.31 -8.69
C PHE A 194 -0.81 48.59 -9.19
N PHE A 195 -1.69 47.58 -9.17
CA PHE A 195 -3.09 47.78 -9.56
C PHE A 195 -3.77 48.84 -8.69
N GLN A 196 -3.54 48.82 -7.37
CA GLN A 196 -4.02 49.85 -6.45
C GLN A 196 -3.53 51.25 -6.86
N VAL A 197 -2.23 51.44 -7.11
CA VAL A 197 -1.66 52.74 -7.50
C VAL A 197 -2.20 53.22 -8.85
N VAL A 198 -2.38 52.32 -9.82
CA VAL A 198 -2.97 52.65 -11.12
C VAL A 198 -4.41 53.14 -10.94
N MET A 199 -5.22 52.41 -10.16
CA MET A 199 -6.61 52.77 -9.92
C MET A 199 -6.74 54.07 -9.14
N ASP A 200 -6.03 54.22 -8.02
CA ASP A 200 -6.22 55.33 -7.08
C ASP A 200 -5.54 56.61 -7.54
N LYS A 201 -4.35 56.52 -8.17
CA LYS A 201 -3.57 57.71 -8.54
C LYS A 201 -3.62 57.99 -10.03
N VAL A 202 -3.30 57.02 -10.87
CA VAL A 202 -3.13 57.24 -12.31
C VAL A 202 -4.47 57.52 -13.00
N LEU A 203 -5.48 56.69 -12.73
CA LEU A 203 -6.80 56.81 -13.34
C LEU A 203 -7.51 58.10 -12.88
N VAL A 204 -7.42 58.41 -11.58
CA VAL A 204 -8.06 59.59 -10.99
C VAL A 204 -7.44 60.90 -11.49
N HIS A 205 -6.10 60.97 -11.61
CA HIS A 205 -5.39 62.21 -11.96
C HIS A 205 -4.97 62.30 -13.44
N LYS A 206 -5.31 61.30 -14.28
CA LYS A 206 -4.88 61.19 -15.69
C LYS A 206 -3.36 61.33 -15.89
N GLY A 207 -2.57 60.86 -14.95
CA GLY A 207 -1.11 60.94 -14.97
C GLY A 207 -0.48 59.93 -15.94
N MET A 208 -0.49 60.19 -17.24
CA MET A 208 0.05 59.28 -18.26
C MET A 208 1.56 58.99 -18.06
N THR A 209 2.32 59.99 -17.63
CA THR A 209 3.76 59.81 -17.34
C THR A 209 4.02 58.89 -16.15
N THR A 210 3.20 58.97 -15.10
CA THR A 210 3.27 58.03 -13.98
C THR A 210 2.87 56.62 -14.38
N LEU A 211 1.93 56.48 -15.33
CA LEU A 211 1.54 55.18 -15.89
C LEU A 211 2.72 54.53 -16.61
N ASP A 212 3.37 55.26 -17.52
CA ASP A 212 4.48 54.72 -18.32
C ASP A 212 5.63 54.21 -17.44
N VAL A 213 5.99 54.98 -16.40
CA VAL A 213 7.01 54.57 -15.42
C VAL A 213 6.55 53.33 -14.63
N LEU A 214 5.28 53.28 -14.22
CA LEU A 214 4.72 52.11 -13.54
C LEU A 214 4.76 50.87 -14.44
N VAL A 215 4.38 50.99 -15.71
CA VAL A 215 4.35 49.87 -16.65
C VAL A 215 5.76 49.32 -16.87
N ILE A 216 6.76 50.19 -17.07
CA ILE A 216 8.17 49.78 -17.21
C ILE A 216 8.65 49.08 -15.93
N GLY A 217 8.33 49.63 -14.75
CA GLY A 217 8.67 49.02 -13.46
C GLY A 217 8.01 47.65 -13.27
N LEU A 218 6.73 47.52 -13.61
CA LEU A 218 6.00 46.25 -13.53
C LEU A 218 6.61 45.21 -14.47
N LEU A 219 6.96 45.60 -15.70
CA LEU A 219 7.58 44.70 -16.66
C LEU A 219 8.93 44.19 -16.16
N ALA A 220 9.75 45.05 -15.56
CA ALA A 220 11.00 44.64 -14.91
C ALA A 220 10.77 43.67 -13.74
N VAL A 221 9.78 43.96 -12.89
CA VAL A 221 9.39 43.08 -11.76
C VAL A 221 8.92 41.71 -12.27
N VAL A 222 8.05 41.65 -13.27
CA VAL A 222 7.52 40.40 -13.83
C VAL A 222 8.63 39.57 -14.45
N ILE A 223 9.59 40.18 -15.17
CA ILE A 223 10.76 39.47 -15.68
C ILE A 223 11.59 38.90 -14.52
N PHE A 224 11.86 39.72 -13.50
CA PHE A 224 12.65 39.29 -12.34
C PHE A 224 11.98 38.15 -11.56
N GLU A 225 10.66 38.26 -11.34
CA GLU A 225 9.83 37.22 -10.71
C GLU A 225 9.86 35.92 -11.53
N SER A 226 9.76 36.00 -12.85
CA SER A 226 9.84 34.84 -13.75
C SER A 226 11.21 34.14 -13.68
N VAL A 227 12.29 34.91 -13.65
CA VAL A 227 13.66 34.39 -13.47
C VAL A 227 13.82 33.72 -12.11
N LEU A 228 13.38 34.36 -11.02
CA LEU A 228 13.43 33.78 -9.67
C LEU A 228 12.57 32.52 -9.55
N THR A 229 11.40 32.48 -10.20
CA THR A 229 10.52 31.31 -10.22
C THR A 229 11.20 30.14 -10.92
N THR A 230 11.86 30.40 -12.04
CA THR A 230 12.65 29.39 -12.76
C THR A 230 13.82 28.89 -11.91
N LEU A 231 14.53 29.80 -11.23
CA LEU A 231 15.63 29.46 -10.33
C LEU A 231 15.16 28.61 -9.14
N ARG A 232 14.04 29.00 -8.50
CA ARG A 232 13.39 28.22 -7.43
C ARG A 232 13.09 26.81 -7.91
N ALA A 233 12.43 26.68 -9.06
CA ALA A 233 12.04 25.39 -9.63
C ALA A 233 13.28 24.52 -9.93
N TYR A 234 14.35 25.12 -10.48
CA TYR A 234 15.60 24.43 -10.76
C TYR A 234 16.28 23.92 -9.47
N VAL A 235 16.47 24.79 -8.48
CA VAL A 235 17.11 24.42 -7.19
C VAL A 235 16.30 23.35 -6.48
N PHE A 236 14.96 23.49 -6.48
CA PHE A 236 14.06 22.51 -5.88
C PHE A 236 14.11 21.15 -6.58
N SER A 237 14.03 21.14 -7.92
CA SER A 237 14.11 19.93 -8.74
C SER A 237 15.45 19.21 -8.59
N HIS A 238 16.55 19.96 -8.60
CA HIS A 238 17.89 19.42 -8.41
C HIS A 238 18.07 18.81 -7.02
N THR A 239 17.56 19.47 -5.98
CA THR A 239 17.61 18.98 -4.60
C THR A 239 16.78 17.71 -4.43
N THR A 240 15.55 17.72 -4.96
CA THR A 240 14.64 16.57 -4.96
C THR A 240 15.26 15.38 -5.67
N SER A 241 15.83 15.59 -6.85
CA SER A 241 16.50 14.54 -7.65
C SER A 241 17.66 13.89 -6.89
N ARG A 242 18.45 14.67 -6.12
CA ARG A 242 19.54 14.13 -5.30
C ARG A 242 19.03 13.29 -4.13
N ILE A 243 18.01 13.75 -3.42
CA ILE A 243 17.34 13.00 -2.36
C ILE A 243 16.79 11.68 -2.94
N ASP A 244 16.17 11.78 -4.11
CA ASP A 244 15.58 10.68 -4.82
C ASP A 244 16.60 9.60 -5.15
N VAL A 245 17.75 9.97 -5.73
CA VAL A 245 18.84 9.01 -6.04
C VAL A 245 19.38 8.34 -4.78
N GLU A 246 19.59 9.10 -3.69
CA GLU A 246 20.12 8.53 -2.44
C GLU A 246 19.16 7.51 -1.83
N LEU A 247 17.87 7.84 -1.77
CA LEU A 247 16.84 6.96 -1.23
C LEU A 247 16.58 5.75 -2.13
N GLY A 248 16.54 5.95 -3.45
CA GLY A 248 16.39 4.87 -4.42
C GLY A 248 17.56 3.87 -4.35
N ALA A 249 18.79 4.36 -4.23
CA ALA A 249 19.96 3.50 -4.09
C ALA A 249 19.97 2.72 -2.76
N ARG A 250 19.51 3.33 -1.65
CA ARG A 250 19.36 2.63 -0.36
C ARG A 250 18.28 1.54 -0.45
N LEU A 251 17.14 1.85 -1.07
CA LEU A 251 16.06 0.89 -1.28
C LEU A 251 16.54 -0.31 -2.11
N PHE A 252 17.21 -0.05 -3.22
CA PHE A 252 17.72 -1.11 -4.10
C PHE A 252 18.76 -1.99 -3.38
N ARG A 253 19.72 -1.39 -2.67
CA ARG A 253 20.70 -2.15 -1.88
C ARG A 253 20.03 -3.04 -0.85
N HIS A 254 19.02 -2.54 -0.16
CA HIS A 254 18.27 -3.35 0.81
C HIS A 254 17.51 -4.49 0.14
N LEU A 255 16.87 -4.24 -1.00
CA LEU A 255 16.13 -5.25 -1.75
C LEU A 255 17.05 -6.40 -2.18
N VAL A 256 18.24 -6.11 -2.70
CA VAL A 256 19.20 -7.14 -3.15
C VAL A 256 19.81 -7.92 -1.98
N GLN A 257 19.87 -7.35 -0.78
CA GLN A 257 20.35 -8.02 0.43
C GLN A 257 19.31 -8.96 1.07
N LEU A 258 18.08 -9.00 0.56
CA LEU A 258 17.05 -9.88 1.11
C LEU A 258 17.35 -11.36 0.81
N PRO A 259 17.08 -12.27 1.76
CA PRO A 259 17.32 -13.70 1.58
C PRO A 259 16.45 -14.26 0.45
N LEU A 260 16.95 -15.27 -0.26
CA LEU A 260 16.27 -15.91 -1.40
C LEU A 260 14.84 -16.37 -1.07
N ALA A 261 14.60 -16.78 0.19
CA ALA A 261 13.28 -17.16 0.70
C ALA A 261 12.21 -16.06 0.51
N TYR A 262 12.60 -14.78 0.59
CA TYR A 262 11.69 -13.64 0.36
C TYR A 262 11.20 -13.59 -1.10
N PHE A 263 12.08 -13.90 -2.06
CA PHE A 263 11.78 -13.89 -3.49
C PHE A 263 11.03 -15.14 -3.95
N GLN A 264 11.25 -16.29 -3.30
CA GLN A 264 10.54 -17.53 -3.62
C GLN A 264 9.10 -17.53 -3.11
N ALA A 265 8.81 -16.83 -2.01
CA ALA A 265 7.47 -16.73 -1.44
C ALA A 265 6.53 -15.77 -2.18
N ARG A 266 7.03 -14.94 -3.11
CA ARG A 266 6.27 -13.84 -3.72
C ARG A 266 6.44 -13.83 -5.24
N ARG A 267 5.38 -13.46 -5.97
CA ARG A 267 5.49 -13.24 -7.40
C ARG A 267 6.41 -12.05 -7.67
N VAL A 268 7.21 -12.14 -8.73
CA VAL A 268 8.11 -11.05 -9.15
C VAL A 268 7.33 -9.74 -9.34
N GLY A 269 6.11 -9.81 -9.90
CA GLY A 269 5.22 -8.66 -10.08
C GLY A 269 4.83 -7.94 -8.78
N ASP A 270 4.59 -8.68 -7.70
CA ASP A 270 4.22 -8.09 -6.40
C ASP A 270 5.39 -7.33 -5.76
N SER A 271 6.62 -7.81 -6.00
CA SER A 271 7.83 -7.14 -5.53
C SER A 271 8.10 -5.85 -6.31
N VAL A 272 7.93 -5.88 -7.64
CA VAL A 272 8.10 -4.71 -8.52
C VAL A 272 7.02 -3.65 -8.24
N ALA A 273 5.76 -4.05 -8.05
CA ALA A 273 4.68 -3.14 -7.71
C ALA A 273 4.97 -2.38 -6.41
N ARG A 274 5.48 -3.09 -5.38
CA ARG A 274 5.81 -2.49 -4.08
C ARG A 274 6.98 -1.51 -4.15
N VAL A 275 8.00 -1.81 -4.97
CA VAL A 275 9.10 -0.86 -5.23
C VAL A 275 8.58 0.42 -5.89
N ARG A 276 7.68 0.28 -6.86
CA ARG A 276 7.06 1.42 -7.55
C ARG A 276 6.18 2.24 -6.62
N GLU A 277 5.44 1.60 -5.71
CA GLU A 277 4.68 2.30 -4.66
C GLU A 277 5.59 3.10 -3.74
N LEU A 278 6.71 2.52 -3.29
CA LEU A 278 7.69 3.24 -2.46
C LEU A 278 8.33 4.41 -3.21
N GLU A 279 8.58 4.26 -4.51
CA GLU A 279 9.08 5.34 -5.36
C GLU A 279 8.06 6.48 -5.49
N ASN A 280 6.78 6.16 -5.65
CA ASN A 280 5.68 7.13 -5.68
C ASN A 280 5.50 7.84 -4.34
N ILE A 281 5.61 7.12 -3.22
CA ILE A 281 5.54 7.73 -1.87
C ILE A 281 6.70 8.71 -1.68
N ARG A 282 7.92 8.29 -2.05
CA ARG A 282 9.11 9.14 -1.99
C ARG A 282 8.94 10.39 -2.85
N SER A 283 8.52 10.27 -4.11
CA SER A 283 8.35 11.42 -5.01
C SER A 283 7.25 12.37 -4.54
N PHE A 284 6.19 11.85 -3.92
CA PHE A 284 5.16 12.69 -3.29
C PHE A 284 5.73 13.49 -2.12
N LEU A 285 6.55 12.88 -1.27
CA LEU A 285 7.13 13.53 -0.09
C LEU A 285 8.24 14.53 -0.45
N THR A 286 9.11 14.21 -1.41
CA THR A 286 10.20 15.10 -1.84
C THR A 286 9.71 16.22 -2.76
N GLY A 287 8.68 15.96 -3.56
CA GLY A 287 8.05 16.95 -4.44
C GLY A 287 6.92 17.72 -3.76
N ASN A 288 5.68 17.34 -4.06
CA ASN A 288 4.49 18.14 -3.71
C ASN A 288 4.30 18.39 -2.21
N ALA A 289 4.66 17.44 -1.33
CA ALA A 289 4.42 17.64 0.10
C ALA A 289 5.21 18.85 0.64
N LEU A 290 6.44 19.03 0.19
CA LEU A 290 7.28 20.15 0.61
C LEU A 290 6.74 21.49 0.09
N THR A 291 6.26 21.55 -1.16
CA THR A 291 5.63 22.77 -1.68
C THR A 291 4.35 23.10 -0.95
N VAL A 292 3.51 22.11 -0.64
CA VAL A 292 2.26 22.31 0.12
C VAL A 292 2.52 22.91 1.49
N VAL A 293 3.54 22.44 2.22
CA VAL A 293 3.87 23.01 3.54
C VAL A 293 4.29 24.48 3.42
N LEU A 294 5.09 24.80 2.39
CA LEU A 294 5.48 26.18 2.10
C LEU A 294 4.27 27.05 1.75
N ASP A 295 3.41 26.55 0.86
CA ASP A 295 2.23 27.27 0.40
C ASP A 295 1.26 27.53 1.57
N VAL A 296 1.06 26.57 2.47
CA VAL A 296 0.24 26.74 3.69
C VAL A 296 0.82 27.82 4.61
N LEU A 297 2.14 27.84 4.79
CA LEU A 297 2.80 28.88 5.59
C LEU A 297 2.59 30.27 4.98
N PHE A 298 2.74 30.40 3.66
CA PHE A 298 2.50 31.67 2.96
C PHE A 298 1.02 32.06 2.88
N SER A 299 0.12 31.09 2.82
CA SER A 299 -1.33 31.31 2.87
C SER A 299 -1.71 32.09 4.13
N ALA A 300 -1.09 31.79 5.28
CA ALA A 300 -1.32 32.53 6.52
C ALA A 300 -0.90 34.00 6.42
N VAL A 301 0.24 34.29 5.76
CA VAL A 301 0.70 35.66 5.51
C VAL A 301 -0.28 36.41 4.61
N PHE A 302 -0.78 35.76 3.55
CA PHE A 302 -1.78 36.36 2.67
C PHE A 302 -3.11 36.64 3.36
N ILE A 303 -3.61 35.69 4.16
CA ILE A 303 -4.83 35.90 4.94
C ILE A 303 -4.65 37.06 5.93
N ALA A 304 -3.50 37.15 6.60
CA ALA A 304 -3.18 38.25 7.51
C ALA A 304 -3.15 39.60 6.78
N LEU A 305 -2.53 39.65 5.60
CA LEU A 305 -2.52 40.86 4.77
C LEU A 305 -3.93 41.25 4.33
N MET A 306 -4.72 40.31 3.82
CA MET A 306 -6.09 40.59 3.40
C MET A 306 -6.92 41.12 4.59
N LEU A 307 -6.73 40.55 5.79
CA LEU A 307 -7.41 41.00 7.03
C LEU A 307 -7.03 42.43 7.39
N PHE A 308 -5.78 42.82 7.17
CA PHE A 308 -5.32 44.20 7.33
C PHE A 308 -5.98 45.16 6.33
N TYR A 309 -6.22 44.73 5.08
CA TYR A 309 -6.89 45.55 4.06
C TYR A 309 -8.41 45.68 4.30
N SER A 310 -9.14 44.57 4.49
CA SER A 310 -10.59 44.60 4.71
C SER A 310 -11.10 43.29 5.29
N VAL A 311 -11.44 43.31 6.58
CA VAL A 311 -12.05 42.18 7.30
C VAL A 311 -13.28 41.59 6.57
N PRO A 312 -14.29 42.36 6.12
CA PRO A 312 -15.48 41.73 5.53
C PRO A 312 -15.21 41.04 4.19
N LEU A 313 -14.32 41.58 3.35
CA LEU A 313 -13.93 40.93 2.09
C LEU A 313 -13.16 39.63 2.35
N THR A 314 -12.30 39.61 3.37
CA THR A 314 -11.59 38.37 3.73
C THR A 314 -12.52 37.28 4.19
N LEU A 315 -13.61 37.63 4.89
CA LEU A 315 -14.54 36.66 5.43
C LEU A 315 -15.28 35.94 4.30
N ILE A 316 -15.62 36.64 3.21
CA ILE A 316 -16.17 36.05 1.99
C ILE A 316 -15.21 35.00 1.42
N VAL A 317 -13.92 35.34 1.30
CA VAL A 317 -12.90 34.41 0.80
C VAL A 317 -12.68 33.26 1.78
N LEU A 318 -12.68 33.51 3.08
CA LEU A 318 -12.47 32.49 4.11
C LEU A 318 -13.64 31.49 4.15
N VAL A 319 -14.86 31.92 3.86
CA VAL A 319 -16.05 31.05 3.69
C VAL A 319 -15.92 30.13 2.47
N SER A 320 -15.13 30.50 1.46
CA SER A 320 -14.86 29.61 0.33
C SER A 320 -13.99 28.41 0.69
N LEU A 321 -13.08 28.54 1.69
CA LEU A 321 -12.22 27.44 2.13
C LEU A 321 -13.00 26.20 2.63
N PRO A 322 -13.98 26.32 3.56
CA PRO A 322 -14.78 25.18 3.96
C PRO A 322 -15.67 24.64 2.83
N LEU A 323 -16.10 25.48 1.88
CA LEU A 323 -16.82 25.01 0.68
C LEU A 323 -15.93 24.14 -0.20
N TYR A 324 -14.69 24.56 -0.47
CA TYR A 324 -13.70 23.74 -1.18
C TYR A 324 -13.39 22.45 -0.42
N PHE A 325 -13.23 22.53 0.89
CA PHE A 325 -12.95 21.37 1.73
C PHE A 325 -14.12 20.39 1.73
N GLY A 326 -15.36 20.87 1.83
CA GLY A 326 -16.57 20.05 1.77
C GLY A 326 -16.74 19.35 0.42
N LEU A 327 -16.52 20.07 -0.69
CA LEU A 327 -16.53 19.47 -2.03
C LEU A 327 -15.44 18.41 -2.17
N SER A 328 -14.23 18.69 -1.68
CA SER A 328 -13.11 17.75 -1.69
C SER A 328 -13.44 16.48 -0.89
N LEU A 329 -13.95 16.62 0.33
CA LEU A 329 -14.37 15.48 1.16
C LEU A 329 -15.45 14.61 0.51
N ALA A 330 -16.37 15.21 -0.24
CA ALA A 330 -17.41 14.48 -0.96
C ALA A 330 -16.86 13.73 -2.18
N VAL A 331 -15.96 14.36 -2.95
CA VAL A 331 -15.49 13.82 -4.23
C VAL A 331 -14.32 12.85 -4.08
N VAL A 332 -13.35 13.15 -3.22
CA VAL A 332 -12.12 12.35 -3.02
C VAL A 332 -12.41 10.85 -2.78
N PRO A 333 -13.33 10.42 -1.89
CA PRO A 333 -13.58 8.99 -1.68
C PRO A 333 -14.15 8.31 -2.92
N ILE A 334 -15.06 8.98 -3.64
CA ILE A 334 -15.67 8.46 -4.87
C ILE A 334 -14.60 8.34 -5.96
N LEU A 335 -13.77 9.38 -6.11
CA LEU A 335 -12.69 9.39 -7.09
C LEU A 335 -11.68 8.29 -6.80
N ARG A 336 -11.33 8.06 -5.53
CA ARG A 336 -10.43 6.97 -5.11
C ARG A 336 -10.97 5.60 -5.50
N GLN A 337 -12.24 5.31 -5.19
CA GLN A 337 -12.87 4.04 -5.58
C GLN A 337 -12.89 3.83 -7.10
N ARG A 338 -13.16 4.89 -7.88
CA ARG A 338 -13.15 4.84 -9.35
C ARG A 338 -11.74 4.63 -9.91
N LEU A 339 -10.74 5.27 -9.31
CA LEU A 339 -9.33 5.08 -9.64
C LEU A 339 -8.90 3.63 -9.38
N ASP A 340 -9.31 3.03 -8.26
CA ASP A 340 -8.98 1.63 -7.95
C ASP A 340 -9.55 0.68 -9.01
N ILE A 341 -10.80 0.90 -9.45
CA ILE A 341 -11.40 0.13 -10.55
C ILE A 341 -10.63 0.34 -11.86
N LYS A 342 -10.28 1.59 -12.19
CA LYS A 342 -9.48 1.92 -13.39
C LYS A 342 -8.12 1.22 -13.36
N PHE A 343 -7.43 1.22 -12.22
CA PHE A 343 -6.12 0.57 -12.07
C PHE A 343 -6.23 -0.96 -12.13
N ALA A 344 -7.26 -1.56 -11.52
CA ALA A 344 -7.51 -3.00 -11.62
C ALA A 344 -7.74 -3.43 -13.09
N ARG A 345 -8.60 -2.72 -13.83
CA ARG A 345 -8.81 -2.98 -15.27
C ARG A 345 -7.56 -2.74 -16.11
N GLY A 346 -6.77 -1.72 -15.77
CA GLY A 346 -5.49 -1.46 -16.42
C GLY A 346 -4.48 -2.58 -16.21
N ALA A 347 -4.41 -3.14 -15.00
CA ALA A 347 -3.56 -4.29 -14.68
C ALA A 347 -4.01 -5.57 -15.41
N GLU A 348 -5.32 -5.82 -15.54
CA GLU A 348 -5.87 -6.91 -16.34
C GLU A 348 -5.43 -6.81 -17.81
N ASN A 349 -5.57 -5.63 -18.43
CA ASN A 349 -5.12 -5.40 -19.80
C ASN A 349 -3.61 -5.65 -19.95
N GLN A 350 -2.80 -5.13 -19.02
CA GLN A 350 -1.36 -5.29 -19.07
C GLN A 350 -0.94 -6.77 -18.92
N ALA A 351 -1.61 -7.51 -18.02
CA ALA A 351 -1.39 -8.94 -17.85
C ALA A 351 -1.74 -9.73 -19.11
N MET A 352 -2.90 -9.46 -19.73
CA MET A 352 -3.30 -10.11 -20.98
C MET A 352 -2.28 -9.85 -22.10
N LEU A 353 -1.75 -8.62 -22.20
CA LEU A 353 -0.75 -8.27 -23.20
C LEU A 353 0.55 -9.06 -22.98
N VAL A 354 1.04 -9.14 -21.74
CA VAL A 354 2.22 -9.94 -21.40
C VAL A 354 1.99 -11.42 -21.70
N GLU A 355 0.84 -11.98 -21.33
CA GLU A 355 0.47 -13.38 -21.60
C GLU A 355 0.42 -13.66 -23.11
N THR A 356 -0.22 -12.80 -23.88
CA THR A 356 -0.37 -12.97 -25.34
C THR A 356 0.97 -12.88 -26.06
N VAL A 357 1.83 -11.93 -25.67
CA VAL A 357 3.17 -11.77 -26.26
C VAL A 357 4.09 -12.92 -25.87
N THR A 358 4.04 -13.38 -24.62
CA THR A 358 4.85 -14.52 -24.14
C THR A 358 4.39 -15.82 -24.81
N GLY A 359 3.08 -16.02 -24.94
CA GLY A 359 2.46 -17.18 -25.57
C GLY A 359 2.22 -17.04 -27.08
N ILE A 360 2.88 -16.09 -27.75
CA ILE A 360 2.54 -15.71 -29.13
C ILE A 360 2.67 -16.87 -30.12
N GLN A 361 3.64 -17.76 -29.89
CA GLN A 361 3.83 -18.97 -30.68
C GLN A 361 2.61 -19.87 -30.63
N THR A 362 2.04 -20.08 -29.44
CA THR A 362 0.82 -20.89 -29.25
C THR A 362 -0.39 -20.25 -29.90
N VAL A 363 -0.55 -18.93 -29.73
CA VAL A 363 -1.67 -18.18 -30.34
C VAL A 363 -1.63 -18.29 -31.86
N LYS A 364 -0.44 -18.15 -32.46
CA LYS A 364 -0.21 -18.29 -33.90
C LYS A 364 -0.38 -19.73 -34.40
N ALA A 365 0.17 -20.70 -33.68
CA ALA A 365 0.07 -22.12 -34.04
C ALA A 365 -1.37 -22.66 -33.99
N THR A 366 -2.23 -22.05 -33.16
CA THR A 366 -3.64 -22.44 -33.01
C THR A 366 -4.61 -21.57 -33.81
N ALA A 367 -4.11 -20.58 -34.58
CA ALA A 367 -4.91 -19.62 -35.35
C ALA A 367 -5.99 -18.89 -34.52
N LEU A 368 -5.69 -18.62 -33.24
CA LEU A 368 -6.61 -17.99 -32.29
C LEU A 368 -6.52 -16.45 -32.26
N GLU A 369 -5.83 -15.81 -33.20
CA GLU A 369 -5.67 -14.35 -33.22
C GLU A 369 -7.01 -13.59 -33.18
N PRO A 370 -8.06 -13.98 -33.95
CA PRO A 370 -9.33 -13.27 -33.90
C PRO A 370 -10.02 -13.38 -32.52
N ALA A 371 -9.87 -14.52 -31.85
CA ALA A 371 -10.45 -14.75 -30.53
C ALA A 371 -9.75 -13.90 -29.45
N PHE A 372 -8.42 -13.86 -29.49
CA PHE A 372 -7.63 -12.98 -28.61
C PHE A 372 -7.86 -11.50 -28.91
N GLY A 373 -8.01 -11.12 -30.19
CA GLY A 373 -8.38 -9.76 -30.60
C GLY A 373 -9.71 -9.33 -30.01
N LYS A 374 -10.77 -10.14 -30.15
CA LYS A 374 -12.09 -9.85 -29.56
C LYS A 374 -12.03 -9.76 -28.03
N ARG A 375 -11.24 -10.61 -27.38
CA ARG A 375 -11.03 -10.56 -25.92
C ARG A 375 -10.31 -9.28 -25.50
N TRP A 376 -9.32 -8.85 -26.28
CA TRP A 376 -8.60 -7.60 -26.07
C TRP A 376 -9.54 -6.40 -26.21
N ASP A 377 -10.35 -6.36 -27.27
CA ASP A 377 -11.31 -5.28 -27.51
C ASP A 377 -12.29 -5.12 -26.35
N ASN A 378 -12.81 -6.24 -25.82
CA ASN A 378 -13.72 -6.23 -24.68
C ASN A 378 -13.06 -5.68 -23.39
N GLN A 379 -11.82 -6.11 -23.10
CA GLN A 379 -11.10 -5.63 -21.92
C GLN A 379 -10.68 -4.16 -22.08
N LEU A 380 -10.24 -3.77 -23.28
CA LEU A 380 -9.92 -2.40 -23.61
C LEU A 380 -11.15 -1.49 -23.48
N ALA A 381 -12.31 -1.92 -23.98
CA ALA A 381 -13.56 -1.18 -23.83
C ALA A 381 -13.95 -1.00 -22.35
N ALA A 382 -13.80 -2.05 -21.52
CA ALA A 382 -14.06 -1.96 -20.08
C ALA A 382 -13.10 -0.98 -19.37
N TYR A 383 -11.80 -1.04 -19.68
CA TYR A 383 -10.80 -0.11 -19.17
C TYR A 383 -11.08 1.34 -19.61
N VAL A 384 -11.35 1.56 -20.89
CA VAL A 384 -11.65 2.90 -21.43
C VAL A 384 -12.93 3.46 -20.80
N SER A 385 -13.97 2.64 -20.63
CA SER A 385 -15.19 3.07 -19.92
C SER A 385 -14.92 3.45 -18.47
N ALA A 386 -14.14 2.66 -17.74
CA ALA A 386 -13.74 2.98 -16.36
C ALA A 386 -12.90 4.26 -16.29
N SER A 387 -11.96 4.44 -17.21
CA SER A 387 -11.12 5.63 -17.33
C SER A 387 -11.95 6.87 -17.65
N PHE A 388 -12.89 6.77 -18.59
CA PHE A 388 -13.79 7.85 -18.97
C PHE A 388 -14.68 8.29 -17.81
N LYS A 389 -15.28 7.34 -17.07
CA LYS A 389 -16.08 7.66 -15.86
C LYS A 389 -15.24 8.36 -14.78
N THR A 390 -14.01 7.92 -14.59
CA THR A 390 -13.06 8.53 -13.64
C THR A 390 -12.69 9.96 -14.07
N GLN A 391 -12.39 10.13 -15.35
CA GLN A 391 -12.05 11.43 -15.93
C GLN A 391 -13.22 12.40 -15.85
N ASN A 392 -14.43 11.96 -16.22
CA ASN A 392 -15.63 12.79 -16.15
C ASN A 392 -15.92 13.24 -14.71
N LEU A 393 -15.77 12.35 -13.73
CA LEU A 393 -15.90 12.71 -12.32
C LEU A 393 -14.86 13.75 -11.91
N ALA A 394 -13.59 13.57 -12.30
CA ALA A 394 -12.53 14.54 -12.03
C ALA A 394 -12.79 15.91 -12.68
N SER A 395 -13.30 15.92 -13.92
CA SER A 395 -13.69 17.14 -14.62
C SER A 395 -14.86 17.87 -13.95
N VAL A 396 -15.90 17.14 -13.53
CA VAL A 396 -17.03 17.73 -12.78
C VAL A 396 -16.56 18.29 -11.44
N ALA A 397 -15.65 17.60 -10.75
CA ALA A 397 -15.06 18.09 -9.51
C ALA A 397 -14.28 19.40 -9.73
N HIS A 398 -13.47 19.43 -10.78
CA HIS A 398 -12.68 20.60 -11.14
C HIS A 398 -13.56 21.80 -11.49
N GLU A 399 -14.62 21.59 -12.29
CA GLU A 399 -15.57 22.66 -12.59
C GLU A 399 -16.34 23.10 -11.34
N GLY A 400 -16.64 22.20 -10.41
CA GLY A 400 -17.23 22.54 -9.11
C GLY A 400 -16.36 23.50 -8.29
N VAL A 401 -15.05 23.24 -8.22
CA VAL A 401 -14.07 24.15 -7.59
C VAL A 401 -14.03 25.48 -8.34
N HIS A 402 -13.99 25.45 -9.68
CA HIS A 402 -13.94 26.65 -10.50
C HIS A 402 -15.20 27.52 -10.36
N LEU A 403 -16.38 26.91 -10.24
CA LEU A 403 -17.65 27.58 -10.00
C LEU A 403 -17.62 28.31 -8.65
N ILE A 404 -17.16 27.67 -7.58
CA ILE A 404 -17.00 28.31 -6.27
C ILE A 404 -16.07 29.52 -6.40
N GLY A 405 -14.93 29.38 -7.09
CA GLY A 405 -14.00 30.49 -7.32
C GLY A 405 -14.63 31.67 -8.06
N LYS A 406 -15.41 31.41 -9.13
CA LYS A 406 -16.14 32.46 -9.87
C LYS A 406 -17.18 33.15 -8.99
N LEU A 407 -17.94 32.40 -8.19
CA LEU A 407 -18.94 32.94 -7.27
C LEU A 407 -18.29 33.82 -6.19
N VAL A 408 -17.16 33.38 -5.64
CA VAL A 408 -16.37 34.15 -4.67
C VAL A 408 -15.87 35.44 -5.30
N ASN A 409 -15.28 35.39 -6.48
CA ASN A 409 -14.83 36.58 -7.20
C ASN A 409 -15.97 37.57 -7.46
N ALA A 410 -17.13 37.07 -7.91
CA ALA A 410 -18.33 37.90 -8.11
C ALA A 410 -18.82 38.51 -6.80
N ALA A 411 -18.87 37.74 -5.70
CA ALA A 411 -19.27 38.23 -4.39
C ALA A 411 -18.29 39.27 -3.83
N THR A 412 -16.98 39.06 -3.99
CA THR A 412 -15.96 40.04 -3.58
C THR A 412 -16.06 41.34 -4.38
N LEU A 413 -16.35 41.27 -5.67
CA LEU A 413 -16.49 42.46 -6.51
C LEU A 413 -17.79 43.21 -6.20
N TRP A 414 -18.90 42.49 -6.04
CA TRP A 414 -20.20 43.06 -5.68
C TRP A 414 -20.17 43.73 -4.30
N TYR A 415 -19.63 43.04 -3.29
CA TYR A 415 -19.54 43.59 -1.94
C TYR A 415 -18.47 44.69 -1.84
N GLY A 416 -17.34 44.54 -2.54
CA GLY A 416 -16.28 45.54 -2.62
C GLY A 416 -16.78 46.85 -3.22
N ALA A 417 -17.58 46.79 -4.30
CA ALA A 417 -18.18 47.97 -4.93
C ALA A 417 -19.27 48.64 -4.07
N HIS A 418 -19.84 47.95 -3.09
CA HIS A 418 -20.82 48.54 -2.17
C HIS A 418 -20.17 49.22 -0.96
N LEU A 419 -18.91 48.87 -0.66
CA LEU A 419 -18.12 49.47 0.41
C LEU A 419 -17.40 50.76 0.00
N VAL A 420 -17.13 50.92 -1.30
CA VAL A 420 -16.53 52.13 -1.93
C VAL A 420 -17.65 53.06 -2.34
#